data_AF-A0A160E6W3-F1
#
_entry.id   AF-A0A160E6W3-F1
#
_cell.length_a   1.000
_cell.length_b   1.000
_cell.length_c   1.000
_cell.angle_alpha   90.00
_cell.angle_beta   90.00
_cell.angle_gamma   90.00
#
_symmetry.space_group_name_H-M   'P 1'
#
loop_
_entity.id
_entity.type
_entity.pdbx_description
1 polymer ?
#
loop_
_entity_poly.entity_id
_entity_poly.type
_entity_poly.pdbx_seq_one_letter_code
_entity_poly.pdbx_strand_id
1 'polypeptide(L)' 'MAVPKKKTSKSKKNIRKNAWKKKVLKQAIRALSIAKLIEQEEQKKNNLEKKESN' A
#
# COMPACT_ATOMS: atom_id res chain seq x y z
N MET A 1 -16.14 14.93 -32.55
CA MET A 1 -15.73 14.12 -31.38
C MET A 1 -15.67 12.67 -31.79
N ALA A 2 -14.64 11.93 -31.35
CA ALA A 2 -14.55 10.50 -31.63
C ALA A 2 -15.51 9.72 -30.73
N VAL A 3 -16.42 8.96 -31.32
CA VAL A 3 -17.38 8.11 -30.61
C VAL A 3 -16.94 6.65 -30.73
N PRO A 4 -16.93 5.87 -29.63
CA PRO A 4 -16.58 4.47 -29.71
C PRO A 4 -17.61 3.69 -30.52
N LYS A 5 -17.17 3.07 -31.63
CA LYS A 5 -18.04 2.28 -32.49
C LYS A 5 -18.63 1.04 -31.82
N LYS A 6 -17.93 0.49 -30.81
CA LYS A 6 -18.30 -0.70 -30.05
C LYS A 6 -17.94 -0.54 -28.58
N LYS A 7 -18.69 -1.21 -27.70
CA LYS A 7 -18.37 -1.25 -26.27
C LYS A 7 -17.06 -2.01 -26.03
N THR A 8 -16.32 -1.61 -25.00
CA THR A 8 -15.16 -2.38 -24.55
C THR A 8 -15.62 -3.70 -23.94
N SER A 9 -14.91 -4.79 -24.24
CA SER A 9 -15.21 -6.09 -23.63
C SER A 9 -14.96 -6.04 -22.11
N LYS A 10 -15.65 -6.92 -21.37
CA LYS A 10 -15.51 -7.04 -19.91
C LYS A 10 -14.05 -7.27 -19.51
N SER A 11 -13.32 -8.12 -20.25
CA SER A 11 -11.90 -8.38 -20.04
C SER A 11 -11.05 -7.12 -20.19
N LYS A 12 -11.18 -6.39 -21.32
CA LYS A 12 -10.41 -5.15 -21.55
C LYS A 12 -10.71 -4.06 -20.51
N LYS A 13 -11.98 -3.93 -20.09
CA LYS A 13 -12.38 -3.01 -19.00
C LYS A 13 -11.75 -3.41 -17.67
N ASN A 14 -11.74 -4.70 -17.32
CA ASN A 14 -11.17 -5.20 -16.07
C ASN A 14 -9.64 -5.01 -16.03
N ILE A 15 -8.93 -5.25 -17.12
CA ILE A 15 -7.48 -5.03 -17.20
C ILE A 15 -7.14 -3.56 -16.91
N ARG A 16 -7.88 -2.61 -17.51
CA ARG A 16 -7.69 -1.17 -17.25
C ARG A 16 -7.92 -0.81 -15.78
N LYS A 17 -8.98 -1.35 -15.15
CA LYS A 17 -9.22 -1.16 -13.72
C LYS A 17 -8.11 -1.78 -12.85
N ASN A 18 -7.61 -2.96 -13.22
CA ASN A 18 -6.56 -3.65 -12.48
C ASN A 18 -5.23 -2.88 -12.51
N ALA A 19 -4.92 -2.21 -13.63
CA ALA A 19 -3.73 -1.36 -13.74
C ALA A 19 -3.74 -0.22 -12.69
N TRP A 20 -4.90 0.38 -12.42
CA TRP A 20 -5.03 1.39 -11.36
C TRP A 20 -4.86 0.78 -9.96
N LYS A 21 -5.50 -0.38 -9.70
CA LYS A 21 -5.37 -1.09 -8.42
C LYS A 21 -3.93 -1.50 -8.09
N LYS A 22 -3.16 -1.95 -9.10
CA LYS A 22 -1.74 -2.30 -8.94
C LYS A 22 -0.89 -1.12 -8.46
N LYS A 23 -1.20 0.11 -8.91
CA LYS A 23 -0.49 1.31 -8.44
C LYS A 23 -0.72 1.56 -6.96
N VAL A 24 -1.98 1.43 -6.50
CA VAL A 24 -2.35 1.60 -5.09
C VAL A 24 -1.68 0.53 -4.21
N LEU A 25 -1.65 -0.72 -4.67
CA LEU A 25 -1.02 -1.83 -3.94
C LEU A 25 0.46 -1.54 -3.63
N LYS A 26 1.20 -0.94 -4.58
CA LYS A 26 2.60 -0.55 -4.35
C LYS A 26 2.75 0.47 -3.22
N GLN A 27 1.82 1.41 -3.11
CA GLN A 27 1.82 2.40 -2.03
C GLN A 27 1.45 1.78 -0.68
N ALA A 28 0.47 0.88 -0.66
CA ALA A 28 0.08 0.16 0.54
C ALA A 28 1.22 -0.68 1.13
N ILE A 29 1.98 -1.39 0.28
CA ILE A 29 3.15 -2.16 0.73
C ILE A 29 4.18 -1.26 1.40
N ARG A 30 4.49 -0.11 0.81
CA ARG A 30 5.45 0.85 1.38
C ARG A 30 4.98 1.40 2.72
N ALA A 31 3.71 1.79 2.81
CA ALA A 31 3.13 2.28 4.06
C ALA A 31 3.22 1.23 5.18
N LEU A 32 2.92 -0.04 4.86
CA LEU A 32 3.05 -1.16 5.80
C LEU A 32 4.51 -1.32 6.27
N SER A 33 5.48 -1.29 5.35
CA SER A 33 6.90 -1.37 5.71
C SER A 33 7.32 -0.24 6.65
N ILE A 34 6.87 0.99 6.42
CA ILE A 34 7.16 2.14 7.27
C ILE A 34 6.54 1.95 8.66
N ALA A 35 5.27 1.54 8.74
CA ALA A 35 4.59 1.31 10.01
C ALA A 35 5.33 0.28 10.88
N LYS A 36 5.81 -0.82 10.29
CA LYS A 36 6.61 -1.82 11.00
C LYS A 36 7.92 -1.28 11.55
N LEU A 37 8.59 -0.38 10.82
CA LEU A 37 9.83 0.23 11.30
C LEU A 37 9.59 1.12 12.51
N ILE A 38 8.54 1.96 12.45
CA ILE A 38 8.14 2.84 13.55
C ILE A 38 7.79 2.00 14.79
N GLU A 39 6.99 0.95 14.61
CA GLU A 39 6.64 0.04 15.70
C GLU A 39 7.89 -0.59 16.35
N GLN A 40 8.86 -1.04 15.55
CA GLN A 40 10.12 -1.57 16.08
C GLN A 40 10.94 -0.53 16.86
N GLU A 41 10.95 0.73 16.41
CA GLU A 41 11.64 1.81 17.11
C GLU A 41 10.99 2.12 18.46
N GLU A 42 9.66 2.18 18.51
CA GLU A 42 8.91 2.37 19.76
C GLU A 42 9.16 1.21 20.73
N GLN A 43 9.13 -0.03 20.26
CA GLN A 43 9.43 -1.21 21.09
C GLN A 43 10.85 -1.15 21.68
N LYS A 44 11.84 -0.70 20.88
CA LYS A 44 13.22 -0.53 21.37
C LYS A 44 13.31 0.53 22.46
N LYS A 45 12.67 1.69 22.27
CA LYS A 45 12.62 2.76 23.28
C LYS A 45 11.99 2.30 24.58
N ASN A 46 10.81 1.67 24.51
CA ASN A 46 10.11 1.13 25.67
C ASN A 46 10.97 0.12 26.44
N ASN A 47 11.76 -0.70 25.74
CA ASN A 47 12.65 -1.67 26.37
C ASN A 47 13.89 -1.03 27.00
N LEU A 48 14.35 0.13 26.52
CA LEU A 48 15.44 0.90 27.13
C LEU A 48 14.96 1.58 28.42
N GLU A 49 13.79 2.24 28.39
CA GLU A 49 13.20 2.87 29.58
C GLU A 49 12.96 1.87 30.72
N LYS A 50 12.51 0.64 30.39
CA LYS A 50 12.35 -0.45 31.36
C LYS A 50 13.67 -0.98 31.93
N LYS A 51 14.80 -0.80 31.25
CA LYS A 51 16.12 -1.18 31.74
C LYS A 51 16.71 -0.12 32.67
N GLU A 52 16.44 1.16 32.41
CA GLU A 52 16.91 2.26 33.25
C GLU A 52 16.13 2.41 34.56
N SER A 53 14.93 1.83 34.63
CA SER A 53 14.04 1.84 35.81
C SER A 53 14.18 0.61 36.72
N ASN A 54 15.04 -0.34 36.37
CA ASN A 54 15.43 -1.51 37.18
C ASN A 54 16.84 -1.34 37.72
#